data_AF-A0A958QP65-F1
#
_entry.id   AF-A0A958QP65-F1
#
_cell.length_a   1.000
_cell.length_b   1.000
_cell.length_c   1.000
_cell.angle_alpha   90.00
_cell.angle_beta   90.00
_cell.angle_gamma   90.00
#
_symmetry.space_group_name_H-M   'P 1'
#
loop_
_entity.id
_entity.type
_entity.pdbx_description
1 polymer ?
#
loop_
_entity_poly.entity_id
_entity_poly.type
_entity_poly.pdbx_seq_one_letter_code
_entity_poly.pdbx_strand_id
1 'polypeptide(L)'
;RTDFDALELEVWTDGSLKPEEAVSLGSKIMKEQLQIFLTFDENLEPKEEEVKTSSPKLNDNLFRSVDDLELSVRSANCLKNANIRFIGELVTKSEAEMLKTKNFGRKSLNEIKEILVGMSLHLGMKIDGWPPVGWDPNNVPVKPSAPVVAATGMGTSTPEQ
;
A
#
# COMPACT_ATOMS: atom_id res chain seq x y z
N ARG A 1 40.79 3.86 -7.35
CA ARG A 1 39.96 3.96 -8.56
C ARG A 1 39.33 5.36 -8.53
N THR A 2 39.55 6.17 -9.55
CA THR A 2 39.30 7.63 -9.55
C THR A 2 38.88 8.03 -10.97
N ASP A 3 37.72 7.51 -11.37
CA ASP A 3 37.20 7.59 -12.73
C ASP A 3 35.83 8.29 -12.61
N PHE A 4 35.84 9.57 -12.22
CA PHE A 4 34.63 10.39 -12.11
C PHE A 4 34.54 11.33 -13.29
N ASP A 5 33.37 11.40 -13.91
CA ASP A 5 33.05 12.39 -14.93
C ASP A 5 32.39 13.62 -14.29
N ALA A 6 32.76 14.80 -14.78
CA ALA A 6 32.17 16.07 -14.38
C ALA A 6 31.49 16.72 -15.60
N LEU A 7 30.33 17.32 -15.37
CA LEU A 7 29.54 17.99 -16.40
C LEU A 7 29.17 19.40 -15.92
N GLU A 8 29.49 20.40 -16.73
CA GLU A 8 29.10 21.80 -16.52
C GLU A 8 28.12 22.21 -17.63
N LEU A 9 27.00 22.83 -17.25
CA LEU A 9 25.91 23.19 -18.16
C LEU A 9 25.51 24.65 -17.94
N GLU A 10 25.51 25.44 -19.01
CA GLU A 10 24.98 26.81 -19.02
C GLU A 10 23.60 26.83 -19.69
N VAL A 11 22.62 27.44 -19.02
CA VAL A 11 21.21 27.44 -19.45
C VAL A 11 20.65 28.86 -19.41
N TRP A 12 20.11 29.31 -20.55
CA TRP A 12 19.42 30.59 -20.67
C TRP A 12 17.93 30.37 -20.94
N THR A 13 17.08 31.09 -20.22
CA THR A 13 15.62 31.07 -20.42
C THR A 13 15.13 32.48 -20.80
N ASP A 14 13.95 32.53 -21.42
CA ASP A 14 13.29 33.79 -21.83
C ASP A 14 12.48 34.45 -20.70
N GLY A 15 12.54 33.90 -19.49
CA GLY A 15 11.81 34.36 -18.30
C GLY A 15 10.46 33.67 -18.06
N SER A 16 9.98 32.84 -18.98
CA SER A 16 8.72 32.08 -18.78
C SER A 16 8.88 30.96 -17.73
N LEU A 17 10.10 30.42 -17.58
CA LEU A 17 10.47 29.42 -16.57
C LEU A 17 11.85 29.78 -15.99
N LYS A 18 12.08 29.45 -14.72
CA LYS A 18 13.43 29.54 -14.14
C LYS A 18 14.33 28.48 -14.79
N PRO A 19 15.63 28.76 -15.00
CA PRO A 19 16.55 27.80 -15.61
C PRO A 19 16.59 26.43 -14.93
N GLU A 20 16.58 26.40 -13.59
CA GLU A 20 16.57 25.16 -12.80
C GLU A 20 15.28 24.34 -13.01
N GLU A 21 14.13 25.02 -13.07
CA GLU A 21 12.83 24.38 -13.31
C GLU A 21 12.75 23.82 -14.74
N ALA A 22 13.29 24.54 -15.72
CA ALA A 22 13.34 24.10 -17.11
C ALA A 22 14.16 22.81 -17.28
N VAL A 23 15.33 22.74 -16.65
CA VAL A 23 16.18 21.52 -16.66
C VAL A 23 15.49 20.36 -15.95
N SER A 24 14.86 20.62 -14.80
CA SER A 24 14.13 19.60 -14.04
C SER A 24 12.96 19.01 -14.82
N LEU A 25 12.18 19.87 -15.49
CA LEU A 25 11.08 19.45 -16.36
C LEU A 25 11.59 18.66 -17.57
N GLY A 26 12.67 19.11 -18.21
CA GLY A 26 13.32 18.40 -19.31
C GLY A 26 13.78 17.00 -18.91
N SER A 27 14.42 16.86 -17.74
CA SER A 27 14.83 15.55 -17.21
C SER A 27 13.64 14.65 -16.92
N LYS A 28 12.53 15.19 -16.37
CA LYS A 28 11.31 14.43 -16.12
C LYS A 28 10.71 13.89 -17.42
N ILE A 29 10.56 14.74 -18.43
CA ILE A 29 10.05 14.35 -19.75
C ILE A 29 10.96 13.29 -20.37
N MET A 30 12.28 13.49 -20.33
CA MET A 30 13.26 12.54 -20.86
C MET A 30 13.13 11.17 -20.18
N LYS A 31 12.97 11.13 -18.86
CA LYS A 31 12.74 9.89 -18.10
C LYS A 31 11.46 9.19 -18.51
N GLU A 32 10.35 9.94 -18.63
CA GLU A 32 9.05 9.39 -19.05
C GLU A 32 9.12 8.80 -20.47
N GLN A 33 9.81 9.47 -21.40
CA GLN A 33 10.01 8.95 -22.75
C GLN A 33 10.95 7.75 -22.80
N LEU A 34 11.96 7.67 -21.93
CA LEU A 34 12.85 6.50 -21.82
C LEU A 34 12.17 5.30 -21.14
N GLN A 35 11.10 5.50 -20.38
CA GLN A 35 10.40 4.44 -19.65
C GLN A 35 9.83 3.35 -20.58
N ILE A 36 9.38 3.71 -21.78
CA ILE A 36 8.89 2.73 -22.76
C ILE A 36 10.00 1.77 -23.23
N PHE A 37 11.24 2.24 -23.25
CA PHE A 37 12.40 1.43 -23.60
C PHE A 37 12.96 0.69 -22.38
N LEU A 38 12.84 1.24 -21.17
CA LEU A 38 13.21 0.51 -19.95
C LEU A 38 12.26 -0.67 -19.69
N THR A 39 11.03 -0.59 -20.20
CA THR A 39 10.08 -1.70 -20.24
C THR A 39 10.40 -2.63 -21.43
N PHE A 40 11.66 -3.03 -21.59
CA PHE A 40 11.99 -4.24 -22.33
C PHE A 40 11.40 -5.41 -21.54
N ASP A 41 10.15 -5.71 -21.84
CA ASP A 41 9.55 -7.03 -21.84
C ASP A 41 10.19 -8.09 -20.92
N GLU A 42 10.00 -7.95 -19.60
CA GLU A 42 9.97 -9.10 -18.68
C GLU A 42 8.77 -10.04 -18.96
N ASN A 43 7.99 -9.86 -20.05
CA ASN A 43 6.98 -10.82 -20.50
C ASN A 43 7.42 -11.68 -21.70
N LEU A 44 8.69 -11.60 -22.14
CA LEU A 44 9.27 -12.55 -23.12
C LEU A 44 10.20 -13.59 -22.51
N GLU A 45 10.45 -13.55 -21.20
CA GLU A 45 10.99 -14.69 -20.48
C GLU A 45 9.83 -15.43 -19.80
N PRO A 46 9.73 -16.77 -19.91
CA PRO A 46 8.76 -17.52 -19.14
C PRO A 46 9.10 -17.31 -17.67
N LYS A 47 8.39 -16.37 -17.03
CA LYS A 47 8.44 -15.97 -15.63
C LYS A 47 8.99 -17.08 -14.74
N GLU A 48 10.31 -17.12 -14.58
CA GLU A 48 10.90 -17.79 -13.45
C GLU A 48 10.59 -16.90 -12.25
N GLU A 49 9.98 -17.53 -11.26
CA GLU A 49 9.49 -16.91 -10.05
C GLU A 49 10.64 -16.28 -9.27
N GLU A 50 11.04 -15.06 -9.61
CA GLU A 50 11.83 -14.25 -8.69
C GLU A 50 10.92 -13.76 -7.57
N VAL A 51 10.88 -14.57 -6.52
CA VAL A 51 10.46 -14.23 -5.16
C VAL A 51 11.27 -13.00 -4.73
N LYS A 52 10.79 -11.81 -5.09
CA LYS A 52 11.26 -10.55 -4.53
C LYS A 52 10.96 -10.60 -3.04
N THR A 53 11.97 -11.03 -2.30
CA THR A 53 12.11 -10.86 -0.85
C THR A 53 12.29 -9.37 -0.61
N SER A 54 11.23 -8.57 -0.83
CA SER A 54 11.09 -7.34 -0.07
C SER A 54 10.62 -7.79 1.30
N SER A 55 11.50 -7.66 2.29
CA SER A 55 11.11 -7.65 3.70
C SER A 55 9.74 -6.99 3.83
N PRO A 56 8.71 -7.70 4.33
CA PRO A 56 7.35 -7.23 4.24
C PRO A 56 7.28 -5.96 5.08
N LYS A 57 7.21 -4.80 4.42
CA LYS A 57 6.57 -3.65 5.06
C LYS A 57 5.19 -4.16 5.40
N LEU A 58 4.99 -4.46 6.68
CA LEU A 58 3.81 -5.11 7.18
C LEU A 58 2.62 -4.27 6.70
N ASN A 59 1.87 -4.82 5.75
CA ASN A 59 0.85 -4.06 5.04
C ASN A 59 -0.16 -3.56 6.08
N ASP A 60 -0.35 -2.24 6.20
CA ASP A 60 -1.25 -1.64 7.21
C ASP A 60 -2.66 -2.24 7.15
N ASN A 61 -3.04 -2.79 5.99
CA ASN A 61 -4.30 -3.49 5.79
C ASN A 61 -4.44 -4.76 6.65
N LEU A 62 -3.36 -5.39 7.12
CA LEU A 62 -3.45 -6.61 7.95
C LEU A 62 -4.17 -6.37 9.28
N PHE A 63 -4.07 -5.16 9.83
CA PHE A 63 -4.76 -4.76 11.07
C PHE A 63 -6.21 -4.31 10.85
N ARG A 64 -6.66 -4.23 9.60
CA ARG A 64 -8.03 -3.83 9.28
C ARG A 64 -9.00 -4.95 9.60
N SER A 65 -10.21 -4.58 10.00
CA SER A 65 -11.29 -5.54 10.23
C SER A 65 -11.79 -6.12 8.91
N VAL A 66 -12.17 -7.39 8.93
CA VAL A 66 -12.86 -8.05 7.81
C VAL A 66 -14.21 -7.40 7.52
N ASP A 67 -14.84 -6.77 8.52
CA ASP A 67 -16.11 -6.04 8.34
C ASP A 67 -15.97 -4.81 7.43
N ASP A 68 -14.75 -4.30 7.28
CA ASP A 68 -14.47 -3.18 6.37
C ASP A 68 -14.28 -3.63 4.91
N LEU A 69 -14.13 -4.95 4.67
CA LEU A 69 -14.16 -5.50 3.33
C LEU A 69 -15.63 -5.53 2.92
N GLU A 70 -15.97 -4.87 1.81
CA GLU A 70 -17.32 -4.81 1.25
C GLU A 70 -17.77 -6.17 0.67
N LEU A 71 -17.78 -7.18 1.54
CA LEU A 71 -18.11 -8.56 1.23
C LEU A 71 -19.63 -8.76 1.25
N SER A 72 -20.08 -9.81 0.55
CA SER A 72 -21.47 -10.22 0.69
C SER A 72 -21.80 -10.61 2.13
N VAL A 73 -23.05 -10.38 2.55
CA VAL A 73 -23.56 -10.71 3.89
C VAL A 73 -23.29 -12.18 4.26
N ARG A 74 -23.28 -13.09 3.28
CA ARG A 74 -22.91 -14.49 3.50
C ARG A 74 -21.43 -14.64 3.84
N SER A 75 -20.54 -14.07 3.02
CA SER A 75 -19.09 -14.15 3.21
C SER A 75 -18.67 -13.57 4.57
N ALA A 76 -19.21 -12.40 4.94
CA ALA A 76 -18.97 -11.78 6.25
C ALA A 76 -19.45 -12.67 7.42
N ASN A 77 -20.65 -13.25 7.34
CA ASN A 77 -21.16 -14.14 8.38
C ASN A 77 -20.37 -15.45 8.51
N CYS A 78 -19.83 -15.97 7.40
CA CYS A 78 -18.98 -17.15 7.44
C CYS A 78 -17.65 -16.86 8.14
N LEU A 79 -17.06 -15.69 7.87
CA LEU A 79 -15.82 -15.25 8.52
C LEU A 79 -16.01 -15.03 10.02
N LYS A 80 -17.14 -14.40 10.42
CA LYS A 80 -17.52 -14.24 11.84
C LYS A 80 -17.68 -15.59 12.55
N ASN A 81 -18.34 -16.56 11.91
CA ASN A 81 -18.51 -17.90 12.47
C ASN A 81 -17.19 -18.68 12.57
N ALA A 82 -16.24 -18.38 11.69
CA ALA A 82 -14.88 -18.93 11.75
C ALA A 82 -13.98 -18.18 12.75
N ASN A 83 -14.52 -17.21 13.48
CA ASN A 83 -13.80 -16.33 14.41
C ASN A 83 -12.61 -15.59 13.76
N ILE A 84 -12.76 -15.23 12.48
CA ILE A 84 -11.79 -14.43 11.71
C ILE A 84 -12.29 -12.99 11.75
N ARG A 85 -11.55 -12.11 12.42
CA ARG A 85 -11.93 -10.70 12.58
C ARG A 85 -11.07 -9.75 11.77
N PHE A 86 -9.81 -10.12 11.52
CA PHE A 86 -8.83 -9.25 10.86
C PHE A 86 -8.36 -9.81 9.52
N ILE A 87 -7.96 -8.92 8.62
CA ILE A 87 -7.41 -9.30 7.32
C ILE A 87 -6.14 -10.14 7.50
N GLY A 88 -5.30 -9.84 8.50
CA GLY A 88 -4.11 -10.63 8.80
C GLY A 88 -4.41 -12.09 9.19
N GLU A 89 -5.50 -12.34 9.91
CA GLU A 89 -5.96 -13.70 10.20
C GLU A 89 -6.52 -14.40 8.95
N LEU A 90 -7.14 -13.64 8.05
CA LEU A 90 -7.68 -14.17 6.79
C LEU A 90 -6.57 -14.60 5.82
N VAL A 91 -5.55 -13.76 5.61
CA VAL A 91 -4.47 -14.04 4.63
C VAL A 91 -3.54 -15.16 5.07
N THR A 92 -3.44 -15.43 6.38
CA THR A 92 -2.66 -16.57 6.90
C THR A 92 -3.37 -17.91 6.70
N LYS A 93 -4.68 -17.90 6.46
CA LYS A 93 -5.45 -19.10 6.12
C LYS A 93 -5.30 -19.45 4.65
N SER A 94 -5.17 -20.75 4.38
CA SER A 94 -5.14 -21.27 3.02
C SER A 94 -6.54 -21.38 2.42
N GLU A 95 -6.65 -21.33 1.09
CA GLU A 95 -7.92 -21.52 0.37
C GLU A 95 -8.61 -22.84 0.77
N ALA A 96 -7.83 -23.90 0.99
CA ALA A 96 -8.33 -25.21 1.40
C ALA A 96 -8.93 -25.20 2.82
N GLU A 97 -8.38 -24.42 3.74
CA GLU A 97 -8.95 -24.24 5.07
C GLU A 97 -10.24 -23.41 5.02
N MET A 98 -10.27 -22.38 4.18
CA MET A 98 -11.46 -21.56 3.97
C MET A 98 -12.63 -22.40 3.45
N LEU A 99 -12.40 -23.30 2.49
CA LEU A 99 -13.44 -24.20 1.98
C LEU A 99 -13.93 -25.26 2.98
N LYS A 100 -13.17 -25.54 4.05
CA LYS A 100 -13.61 -26.43 5.14
C LYS A 100 -14.51 -25.72 6.16
N THR A 101 -14.53 -24.39 6.17
CA THR A 101 -15.38 -23.64 7.11
C THR A 101 -16.86 -23.79 6.75
N LYS A 102 -17.68 -23.97 7.78
CA LYS A 102 -19.13 -24.22 7.62
C LYS A 102 -19.80 -23.05 6.90
N ASN A 103 -20.53 -23.34 5.84
CA ASN A 103 -21.23 -22.38 4.96
C ASN A 103 -20.35 -21.52 4.06
N PHE A 104 -19.05 -21.78 3.98
CA PHE A 104 -18.14 -21.06 3.08
C PHE A 104 -18.12 -21.70 1.68
N GLY A 105 -18.50 -20.94 0.64
CA GLY A 105 -18.66 -21.44 -0.72
C GLY A 105 -17.61 -20.92 -1.70
N ARG A 106 -17.54 -21.53 -2.89
CA ARG A 106 -16.65 -21.10 -3.99
C ARG A 106 -16.89 -19.64 -4.41
N LYS A 107 -18.15 -19.17 -4.33
CA LYS A 107 -18.51 -17.77 -4.60
C LYS A 107 -17.87 -16.82 -3.58
N SER A 108 -17.98 -17.12 -2.28
CA SER A 108 -17.34 -16.36 -1.20
C SER A 108 -15.81 -16.37 -1.32
N LEU A 109 -15.22 -17.49 -1.75
CA LEU A 109 -13.78 -17.57 -1.99
C LEU A 109 -13.32 -16.62 -3.10
N ASN A 110 -14.03 -16.56 -4.22
CA ASN A 110 -13.71 -15.66 -5.31
C ASN A 110 -13.90 -14.19 -4.92
N GLU A 111 -14.99 -13.86 -4.21
CA GLU A 111 -15.23 -12.49 -3.68
C GLU A 111 -14.05 -12.01 -2.81
N ILE A 112 -13.58 -12.86 -1.89
CA ILE A 112 -12.42 -12.53 -1.04
C ILE A 112 -11.14 -12.38 -1.88
N LYS A 113 -10.91 -13.29 -2.84
CA LYS A 113 -9.70 -13.27 -3.67
C LYS A 113 -9.61 -11.99 -4.50
N GLU A 114 -10.71 -11.56 -5.12
CA GLU A 114 -10.76 -10.32 -5.90
C GLU A 114 -10.43 -9.09 -5.05
N ILE A 115 -11.01 -9.00 -3.85
CA ILE A 115 -10.76 -7.88 -2.93
C ILE A 115 -9.32 -7.90 -2.40
N LEU A 116 -8.79 -9.07 -2.04
CA LEU A 116 -7.41 -9.21 -1.58
C LEU A 116 -6.41 -8.83 -2.67
N VAL A 117 -6.66 -9.22 -3.93
CA VAL A 117 -5.84 -8.80 -5.08
C VAL A 117 -5.83 -7.28 -5.23
N GLY A 118 -6.98 -6.60 -5.04
CA GLY A 118 -7.05 -5.14 -5.02
C GLY A 118 -6.19 -4.49 -3.92
N MET A 119 -5.93 -5.20 -2.83
CA MET A 119 -5.07 -4.77 -1.72
C MET A 119 -3.63 -5.30 -1.81
N SER A 120 -3.26 -5.92 -2.93
CA SER A 120 -1.96 -6.61 -3.13
C SER A 120 -1.68 -7.68 -2.07
N LEU A 121 -2.72 -8.38 -1.60
CA LEU A 121 -2.67 -9.48 -0.65
C LEU A 121 -3.17 -10.77 -1.32
N HIS A 122 -2.80 -11.92 -0.76
CA HIS A 122 -3.32 -13.22 -1.19
C HIS A 122 -3.57 -14.15 0.00
N LEU A 123 -4.35 -15.20 -0.23
CA LEU A 123 -4.57 -16.25 0.77
C LEU A 123 -3.33 -17.14 0.86
N GLY A 124 -3.08 -17.68 2.06
CA GLY A 124 -1.91 -18.52 2.35
C GLY A 124 -0.58 -17.75 2.42
N MET A 125 -0.59 -16.43 2.64
CA MET A 125 0.62 -15.65 2.90
C MET A 125 1.25 -16.05 4.23
N LYS A 126 2.56 -16.34 4.22
CA LYS A 126 3.35 -16.44 5.45
C LYS A 126 3.91 -15.05 5.75
N ILE A 127 3.38 -14.42 6.79
CA ILE A 127 3.82 -13.09 7.23
C ILE A 127 4.69 -13.29 8.47
N ASP A 128 5.98 -12.99 8.34
CA ASP A 128 6.90 -12.99 9.47
C ASP A 128 6.58 -11.79 10.39
N GLY A 129 6.28 -12.06 11.66
CA GLY A 129 5.91 -11.04 12.65
C GLY A 129 4.40 -10.79 12.84
N TRP A 130 3.54 -11.65 12.28
CA TRP A 130 2.09 -11.63 12.52
C TRP A 130 1.62 -12.88 13.29
N PRO A 131 0.81 -12.75 14.36
CA PRO A 131 0.49 -11.50 15.05
C PRO A 131 1.71 -10.98 15.87
N PRO A 132 1.88 -9.66 16.02
CA PRO A 132 2.94 -9.10 16.86
C PRO A 132 2.85 -9.59 18.32
N VAL A 133 4.00 -9.70 18.99
CA VAL A 133 4.06 -10.02 20.44
C VAL A 133 3.28 -8.94 21.23
N GLY A 134 2.22 -9.36 21.91
CA GLY A 134 1.30 -8.47 22.65
C GLY A 134 0.07 -8.00 21.87
N TRP A 135 -0.17 -8.51 20.66
CA TRP A 135 -1.38 -8.23 19.89
C TRP A 135 -2.59 -8.95 20.51
N ASP A 136 -3.60 -8.17 20.92
CA ASP A 136 -4.89 -8.67 21.39
C ASP A 136 -5.95 -8.40 20.30
N PRO A 137 -6.65 -9.43 19.78
CA PRO A 137 -7.73 -9.27 18.81
C PRO A 137 -8.94 -8.44 19.32
N ASN A 138 -8.97 -8.09 20.62
CA ASN A 138 -10.00 -7.22 21.21
C ASN A 138 -9.51 -5.80 21.49
N ASN A 139 -8.21 -5.51 21.36
CA ASN A 139 -7.64 -4.19 21.62
C ASN A 139 -6.86 -3.72 20.39
N VAL A 140 -7.59 -3.17 19.41
CA VAL A 140 -6.98 -2.55 18.22
C VAL A 140 -6.14 -1.37 18.71
N PRO A 141 -4.83 -1.30 18.40
CA PRO A 141 -4.07 -0.09 18.64
C PRO A 141 -4.72 1.02 17.81
N VAL A 142 -5.42 1.92 18.51
CA VAL A 142 -5.98 3.14 17.93
C VAL A 142 -4.82 3.84 17.24
N LYS A 143 -4.93 4.06 15.92
CA LYS A 143 -3.95 4.88 15.18
C LYS A 143 -3.66 6.10 16.05
N PRO A 144 -2.39 6.44 16.35
CA PRO A 144 -2.09 7.65 17.08
C PRO A 144 -2.73 8.79 16.29
N SER A 145 -3.79 9.36 16.84
CA SER A 145 -4.50 10.47 16.23
C SER A 145 -3.46 11.56 16.05
N ALA A 146 -3.19 11.92 14.79
CA ALA A 146 -2.28 13.01 14.47
C ALA A 146 -2.66 14.23 15.34
N PRO A 147 -1.69 15.00 15.86
CA PRO A 147 -2.01 16.10 16.74
C PRO A 147 -2.96 17.05 16.01
N VAL A 148 -4.13 17.28 16.59
CA VAL A 148 -5.06 18.33 16.17
C VAL A 148 -4.26 19.62 16.24
N VAL A 149 -3.86 20.14 15.08
CA VAL A 149 -3.31 21.49 14.96
C VAL A 149 -4.35 22.45 15.52
N ALA A 150 -4.04 22.97 16.71
CA ALA A 150 -4.85 23.94 17.40
C ALA A 150 -4.96 25.19 16.51
N ALA A 151 -6.13 25.37 15.91
CA ALA A 151 -6.56 26.64 15.34
C ALA A 151 -6.79 27.62 16.51
N THR A 152 -5.77 28.38 16.88
CA THR A 152 -5.96 29.57 17.72
C THR A 152 -6.17 30.77 16.81
N GLY A 153 -7.44 31.00 16.47
CA GLY A 153 -7.94 32.32 16.10
C GLY A 153 -8.24 33.11 17.37
N MET A 154 -7.59 34.25 17.53
CA MET A 154 -7.91 35.37 18.43
C MET A 154 -6.99 36.50 17.95
N GLY A 155 -7.42 37.71 17.61
CA GLY A 155 -8.68 38.40 17.79
C GLY A 155 -8.32 39.86 17.54
N THR A 156 -9.09 40.51 16.68
CA THR A 156 -9.04 41.94 16.40
C THR A 156 -9.12 42.78 17.68
N SER A 157 -8.23 43.77 17.86
CA SER A 157 -8.59 45.06 18.47
C SER A 157 -7.46 46.09 18.32
N THR A 158 -7.72 47.10 17.50
CA THR A 158 -7.23 48.48 17.65
C THR A 158 -7.57 49.00 19.06
N PRO A 159 -6.74 49.84 19.69
CA PRO A 159 -6.95 51.30 19.64
C PRO A 159 -5.62 52.10 19.52
N GLU A 160 -5.57 53.14 18.69
CA GLU A 160 -5.63 54.55 19.12
C GLU A 160 -4.45 55.01 20.00
N GLN A 161 -3.40 55.51 19.32
CA GLN A 161 -2.81 56.85 19.52
C GLN A 161 -1.83 57.16 18.38
#